data_AF-A0A1A9Z9F3-F1
#
_entry.id   AF-A0A1A9Z9F3-F1
#
_cell.length_a   1.000
_cell.length_b   1.000
_cell.length_c   1.000
_cell.angle_alpha   90.00
_cell.angle_beta   90.00
_cell.angle_gamma   90.00
#
_symmetry.space_group_name_H-M   'P 1'
#
loop_
_entity.id
_entity.type
_entity.pdbx_description
1 polymer ?
#
loop_
_entity_poly.entity_id
_entity_poly.type
_entity_poly.pdbx_seq_one_letter_code
_entity_poly.pdbx_strand_id
1 'polypeptide(L)'
;MPKSKKEESSESDSDSGPEDRLPPPPKKSKESNANSKSKGSTETKWILEKQRHVTISEFRGRKLIDIREYYEKNGESLPGKKGISLSITQWKKLLEVAEEINKSLGE
;
A
#
# COMPACT_ATOMS: atom_id res chain seq x y z
N MET A 1 -19.63 -24.22 43.73
CA MET A 1 -19.20 -23.97 42.34
C MET A 1 -20.15 -22.93 41.73
N PRO A 2 -19.62 -21.89 41.07
CA PRO A 2 -20.11 -20.52 41.29
C PRO A 2 -21.27 -20.09 40.39
N LYS A 3 -22.18 -19.32 40.99
CA LYS A 3 -23.25 -18.55 40.34
C LYS A 3 -22.72 -17.18 39.94
N SER A 4 -22.92 -16.89 38.67
CA SER A 4 -23.22 -15.62 37.99
C SER A 4 -23.32 -14.32 38.82
N LYS A 5 -22.66 -13.29 38.25
CA LYS A 5 -23.25 -12.00 37.79
C LYS A 5 -23.19 -10.77 38.73
N LYS A 6 -22.23 -9.85 38.42
CA LYS A 6 -22.39 -8.46 37.90
C LYS A 6 -23.48 -7.60 38.60
N GLU A 7 -23.34 -6.36 39.06
CA GLU A 7 -22.34 -5.27 39.12
C GLU A 7 -22.94 -4.20 40.07
N GLU A 8 -22.11 -3.45 40.79
CA GLU A 8 -22.36 -2.12 41.38
C GLU A 8 -21.18 -1.25 40.87
N SER A 9 -21.24 0.05 40.58
CA SER A 9 -22.19 1.14 40.85
C SER A 9 -21.74 2.40 40.09
N SER A 10 -22.57 3.44 40.21
CA SER A 10 -22.31 4.89 40.19
C SER A 10 -22.34 5.65 38.86
N GLU A 11 -23.49 6.31 38.74
CA GLU A 11 -23.91 7.49 38.01
C GLU A 11 -22.89 8.65 38.03
N SER A 12 -22.78 9.36 36.90
CA SER A 12 -22.47 10.79 36.88
C SER A 12 -23.22 11.40 35.69
N ASP A 13 -24.16 12.25 36.03
CA ASP A 13 -25.07 12.99 35.14
C ASP A 13 -24.44 14.33 34.70
N SER A 14 -25.08 14.98 33.72
CA SER A 14 -24.85 16.33 33.14
C SER A 14 -23.98 16.46 31.88
N ASP A 15 -24.33 17.27 30.88
CA ASP A 15 -25.58 17.96 30.49
C ASP A 15 -25.32 18.60 29.10
N SER A 16 -26.33 18.57 28.23
CA SER A 16 -26.65 19.50 27.14
C SER A 16 -25.64 19.83 26.01
N GLY A 17 -25.90 19.25 24.83
CA GLY A 17 -25.65 19.85 23.52
C GLY A 17 -26.77 19.44 22.55
N PRO A 18 -27.30 20.33 21.69
CA PRO A 18 -28.58 20.12 21.00
C PRO A 18 -28.60 18.88 20.11
N GLU A 19 -29.66 18.09 20.30
CA GLU A 19 -30.03 16.92 19.49
C GLU A 19 -30.37 17.33 18.05
N ASP A 20 -29.47 17.03 17.12
CA ASP A 20 -29.86 16.65 15.77
C ASP A 20 -28.88 15.59 15.23
N ARG A 21 -28.88 14.43 15.90
CA ARG A 21 -28.12 13.25 15.47
C ARG A 21 -28.97 12.44 14.51
N LEU A 22 -28.83 12.74 13.22
CA LEU A 22 -29.19 11.82 12.14
C LEU A 22 -28.59 10.42 12.42
N PRO A 23 -29.33 9.32 12.16
CA PRO A 23 -28.88 7.97 12.50
C PRO A 23 -27.55 7.63 11.82
N PRO A 24 -26.63 6.91 12.50
CA PRO A 24 -25.36 6.51 11.90
C PRO A 24 -25.63 5.57 10.71
N PRO A 25 -24.99 5.80 9.54
CA PRO A 25 -25.18 4.94 8.38
C PRO A 25 -24.71 3.50 8.69
N PRO A 26 -25.42 2.47 8.21
CA PRO A 26 -25.08 1.09 8.50
C PRO A 26 -23.69 0.74 7.94
N LYS A 27 -22.87 0.11 8.79
CA LYS A 27 -21.56 -0.44 8.45
C LYS A 27 -21.70 -1.44 7.30
N LYS A 28 -21.44 -0.99 6.06
CA LYS A 28 -21.12 -1.89 4.96
C LYS A 28 -19.75 -2.51 5.22
N SER A 29 -19.75 -3.83 5.24
CA SER A 29 -18.58 -4.70 5.21
C SER A 29 -17.52 -4.17 4.26
N LYS A 30 -16.28 -4.12 4.76
CA LYS A 30 -15.08 -3.77 4.01
C LYS A 30 -14.82 -4.87 2.99
N GLU A 31 -15.47 -4.77 1.84
CA GLU A 31 -15.10 -5.55 0.66
C GLU A 31 -13.71 -5.10 0.23
N SER A 32 -12.75 -6.02 0.39
CA SER A 32 -11.45 -5.98 -0.24
C SER A 32 -11.66 -5.86 -1.75
N ASN A 33 -11.54 -4.64 -2.27
CA ASN A 33 -11.51 -4.40 -3.70
C ASN A 33 -10.15 -4.85 -4.24
N ALA A 34 -9.95 -6.16 -4.27
CA ALA A 34 -9.10 -6.80 -5.24
C ALA A 34 -9.74 -6.58 -6.62
N ASN A 35 -8.89 -6.33 -7.62
CA ASN A 35 -9.22 -6.18 -9.04
C ASN A 35 -9.36 -4.74 -9.56
N SER A 36 -8.24 -4.01 -9.58
CA SER A 36 -7.97 -3.10 -10.70
C SER A 36 -7.22 -3.87 -11.80
N LYS A 37 -7.93 -4.74 -12.52
CA LYS A 37 -7.53 -5.11 -13.89
C LYS A 37 -7.72 -3.87 -14.76
N SER A 38 -6.74 -2.99 -14.79
CA SER A 38 -6.63 -1.99 -15.85
C SER A 38 -6.29 -2.72 -17.14
N LYS A 39 -7.29 -2.77 -18.02
CA LYS A 39 -7.14 -3.04 -19.45
C LYS A 39 -5.89 -2.37 -20.02
N GLY A 40 -4.96 -3.17 -20.54
CA GLY A 40 -4.22 -2.83 -21.75
C GLY A 40 -3.30 -1.62 -21.73
N SER A 41 -2.66 -1.28 -20.60
CA SER A 41 -1.38 -0.58 -20.69
C SER A 41 -0.31 -1.64 -20.86
N THR A 42 0.40 -1.60 -21.99
CA THR A 42 1.70 -2.24 -22.13
C THR A 42 2.62 -1.60 -21.10
N GLU A 43 2.53 -2.04 -19.84
CA GLU A 43 3.42 -1.60 -18.78
C GLU A 43 4.80 -2.13 -19.12
N THR A 44 5.67 -1.22 -19.56
CA THR A 44 7.04 -1.57 -19.87
C THR A 44 7.70 -2.11 -18.61
N LYS A 45 8.17 -3.35 -18.69
CA LYS A 45 8.76 -4.10 -17.59
C LYS A 45 10.17 -4.50 -17.97
N TRP A 46 11.14 -4.11 -17.15
CA TRP A 46 12.54 -4.49 -17.30
C TRP A 46 12.92 -5.48 -16.20
N ILE A 47 13.61 -6.55 -16.55
CA ILE A 47 14.03 -7.59 -15.59
C ILE A 47 15.44 -7.24 -15.10
N LEU A 48 15.64 -7.21 -13.78
CA LEU A 48 16.95 -7.00 -13.16
C LEU A 48 17.63 -8.34 -12.87
N GLU A 49 17.04 -9.13 -11.97
CA GLU A 49 17.55 -10.43 -11.53
C GLU A 49 16.38 -11.30 -11.05
N LYS A 50 16.31 -12.57 -11.47
CA LYS A 50 15.24 -13.50 -11.06
C LYS A 50 13.84 -12.88 -11.24
N GLN A 51 13.10 -12.69 -10.16
CA GLN A 51 11.76 -12.10 -10.14
C GLN A 51 11.76 -10.62 -9.74
N ARG A 52 12.92 -9.93 -9.77
CA ARG A 52 13.02 -8.48 -9.53
C ARG A 52 12.89 -7.73 -10.84
N HIS A 53 11.94 -6.79 -10.87
CA HIS A 53 11.61 -6.03 -12.06
C HIS A 53 11.58 -4.54 -11.76
N VAL A 54 11.88 -3.76 -12.81
CA VAL A 54 11.56 -2.34 -12.86
C VAL A 54 10.31 -2.16 -13.71
N THR A 55 9.34 -1.38 -13.24
CA THR A 55 8.15 -0.99 -14.00
C THR A 55 7.88 0.50 -13.83
N ILE A 56 7.14 1.08 -14.77
CA ILE A 56 6.60 2.44 -14.61
C ILE A 56 5.12 2.30 -14.27
N SER A 57 4.74 2.76 -13.08
CA SER A 57 3.36 2.79 -12.62
C SER A 57 2.85 4.23 -12.54
N GLU A 58 1.53 4.40 -12.48
CA GLU A 58 0.90 5.70 -12.27
C GLU A 58 -0.04 5.64 -11.06
N PHE A 59 0.21 6.51 -10.07
CA PHE A 59 -0.61 6.62 -8.88
C PHE A 59 -1.07 8.07 -8.70
N ARG A 60 -2.39 8.28 -8.74
CA ARG A 60 -3.03 9.61 -8.58
C ARG A 60 -2.43 10.66 -9.53
N GLY A 61 -2.27 10.31 -10.81
CA GLY A 61 -1.72 11.20 -11.84
C GLY A 61 -0.21 11.41 -11.77
N ARG A 62 0.50 10.67 -10.92
CA ARG A 62 1.96 10.76 -10.77
C ARG A 62 2.60 9.47 -11.25
N LYS A 63 3.52 9.59 -12.21
CA LYS A 63 4.36 8.47 -12.65
C LYS A 63 5.41 8.15 -11.59
N LEU A 64 5.54 6.87 -11.30
CA LEU A 64 6.50 6.30 -10.37
C LEU A 64 7.30 5.21 -11.06
N ILE A 65 8.56 5.05 -10.65
CA ILE A 65 9.44 3.98 -11.10
C ILE A 65 9.46 2.95 -9.97
N ASP A 66 8.85 1.80 -10.18
CA ASP A 66 8.81 0.71 -9.20
C ASP A 66 9.98 -0.24 -9.43
N ILE A 67 10.78 -0.48 -8.39
CA ILE A 67 11.82 -1.52 -8.35
C ILE A 67 11.37 -2.54 -7.31
N ARG A 68 10.89 -3.71 -7.74
CA ARG A 68 10.15 -4.64 -6.87
C ARG A 68 10.44 -6.11 -7.14
N GLU A 69 10.53 -6.89 -6.08
CA GLU A 69 10.55 -8.35 -6.12
C GLU A 69 9.11 -8.87 -6.26
N TYR A 70 8.86 -9.67 -7.28
CA TYR A 70 7.58 -10.35 -7.49
C TYR A 70 7.67 -11.76 -6.89
N TYR A 71 6.51 -12.32 -6.57
CA TYR A 71 6.36 -13.72 -6.19
C TYR A 71 5.31 -14.37 -7.07
N GLU A 72 5.39 -15.68 -7.24
CA GLU A 72 4.38 -16.43 -7.97
C GLU A 72 3.35 -17.04 -7.03
N LYS A 73 2.07 -16.93 -7.40
CA LYS A 73 0.97 -17.58 -6.71
C LYS A 73 -0.05 -18.04 -7.75
N ASN A 74 -0.34 -19.34 -7.77
CA ASN A 74 -1.29 -19.95 -8.72
C ASN A 74 -0.93 -19.67 -10.20
N GLY A 75 0.36 -19.58 -10.53
CA GLY A 75 0.84 -19.27 -11.89
C GLY A 75 0.78 -17.78 -12.27
N GLU A 76 0.34 -16.89 -11.37
CA GLU A 76 0.37 -15.45 -11.58
C GLU A 76 1.55 -14.82 -10.84
N SER A 77 2.31 -13.94 -11.52
CA SER A 77 3.35 -13.13 -10.89
C SER A 77 2.73 -11.89 -10.23
N LEU A 78 2.83 -11.80 -8.91
CA LEU A 78 2.26 -10.72 -8.11
C LEU A 78 3.37 -9.88 -7.46
N PRO A 79 3.18 -8.56 -7.31
CA PRO A 79 4.16 -7.69 -6.67
C PRO A 79 4.30 -8.06 -5.18
N GLY A 80 5.53 -8.26 -4.72
CA GLY A 80 5.84 -8.56 -3.32
C GLY A 80 6.01 -7.31 -2.46
N LYS A 81 6.13 -7.52 -1.14
CA LYS A 81 6.37 -6.44 -0.16
C LYS A 81 7.75 -5.80 -0.32
N LYS A 82 8.75 -6.56 -0.79
CA LYS A 82 10.12 -6.07 -0.98
C LYS A 82 10.21 -5.24 -2.27
N GLY A 83 10.53 -3.96 -2.13
CA GLY A 83 10.69 -3.05 -3.25
C GLY A 83 10.43 -1.61 -2.84
N ILE A 84 10.74 -0.68 -3.74
CA ILE A 84 10.55 0.75 -3.57
C ILE A 84 9.93 1.35 -4.82
N SER A 85 9.06 2.34 -4.63
CA SER A 85 8.51 3.17 -5.70
C SER A 85 9.21 4.53 -5.64
N LEU A 86 9.97 4.86 -6.66
CA LEU A 86 10.72 6.11 -6.76
C LEU A 86 9.90 7.14 -7.54
N SER A 87 9.89 8.37 -7.05
CA SER A 87 9.47 9.50 -7.87
C SER A 87 10.46 9.74 -9.02
N ILE A 88 10.01 10.42 -10.08
CA ILE A 88 10.88 10.83 -11.20
C ILE A 88 12.12 11.58 -10.70
N THR A 89 11.96 12.46 -9.71
CA THR A 89 13.08 13.23 -9.14
C THR A 89 14.11 12.34 -8.46
N GLN A 90 13.67 11.37 -7.67
CA GLN A 90 14.56 10.40 -7.02
C GLN A 90 15.28 9.53 -8.04
N TRP A 91 14.58 9.08 -9.08
CA TRP A 91 15.18 8.30 -10.16
C TRP A 91 16.29 9.08 -10.88
N LYS A 92 16.05 10.34 -11.24
CA LYS A 92 17.08 11.20 -11.85
C LYS A 92 18.29 11.38 -10.94
N LYS A 93 18.07 11.63 -9.64
CA LYS A 93 19.17 11.73 -8.68
C LYS A 93 19.97 10.45 -8.55
N LEU A 94 19.31 9.28 -8.58
CA LEU A 94 20.00 7.99 -8.59
C LEU A 94 20.91 7.84 -9.82
N LEU A 95 20.45 8.28 -11.00
CA LEU A 95 21.26 8.25 -12.23
C LEU A 95 22.46 9.21 -12.16
N GLU A 96 22.29 10.41 -11.57
CA GLU A 96 23.39 11.36 -11.39
C GLU A 96 24.52 10.80 -10.51
N VAL A 97 24.18 10.03 -9.47
CA VAL A 97 25.18 9.42 -8.58
C VAL A 97 25.60 8.01 -9.00
N ALA A 98 25.04 7.48 -10.09
CA ALA A 98 25.27 6.09 -10.52
C ALA A 98 26.74 5.82 -10.82
N GLU A 99 27.44 6.76 -11.44
CA GLU A 99 28.88 6.61 -11.73
C GLU A 99 29.73 6.55 -10.46
N GLU A 100 29.41 7.38 -9.47
CA GLU A 100 30.09 7.36 -8.17
C GLU A 100 29.82 6.06 -7.42
N ILE A 101 28.58 5.57 -7.45
CA ILE A 101 28.21 4.25 -6.90
C ILE A 101 29.03 3.16 -7.60
N ASN A 102 29.06 3.13 -8.93
CA ASN A 102 29.81 2.13 -9.69
C ASN A 102 31.29 2.13 -9.33
N LYS A 103 31.90 3.32 -9.24
CA LYS A 103 33.30 3.46 -8.80
C LYS A 103 33.51 2.93 -7.37
N SER A 104 32.55 3.14 -6.48
CA SER A 104 32.63 2.65 -5.10
C SER A 104 32.47 1.13 -4.96
N LEU A 105 31.82 0.48 -5.92
CA LEU A 105 31.67 -0.99 -5.96
C LEU A 105 32.97 -1.70 -6.37
N GLY A 106 33.94 -0.96 -6.92
CA GLY A 106 35.25 -1.50 -7.30
C GLY A 106 35.23 -2.39 -8.55
N GLU A 107 34.21 -2.22 -9.40
CA GLU A 107 34.14 -2.84 -10.74
C GLU A 107 34.95 -2.09 -11.79
#